data_AF-A0A202F7W6-F1
#
_entry.id   AF-A0A202F7W6-F1
#
_cell.length_a   1.000
_cell.length_b   1.000
_cell.length_c   1.000
_cell.angle_alpha   90.00
_cell.angle_beta   90.00
_cell.angle_gamma   90.00
#
_symmetry.space_group_name_H-M   'P 1'
#
loop_
_entity.id
_entity.type
_entity.pdbx_description
1 polymer ?
#
loop_
_entity_poly.entity_id
_entity_poly.type
_entity_poly.pdbx_seq_one_letter_code
_entity_poly.pdbx_strand_id
1 'polypeptide(L)'
;MNRKKIALLTGLTIFGGTNIPYNNLINNQSNNVIKAAQRKKSSRTESKYPNIMKKLDITSMQQYDSNILFMSITLNNFYIKDFHTDNSGKTNLLLVPLSTSDQYFVTSVKLDHKIKKNQRITIQGFLNGKTKISKKQNFNDKYLDKSAVSVLVDHINY
;
A
#
# COMPACT_ATOMS: atom_id res chain seq x y z
N MET A 1 7.71 -31.98 39.56
CA MET A 1 8.16 -30.64 39.12
C MET A 1 9.65 -30.72 38.80
N ASN A 2 10.05 -30.68 37.52
CA ASN A 2 11.47 -30.57 37.18
C ASN A 2 11.68 -29.78 35.89
N ARG A 3 12.64 -28.86 35.94
CA ARG A 3 12.68 -27.61 35.17
C ARG A 3 13.34 -27.80 33.79
N LYS A 4 12.78 -27.10 32.80
CA LYS A 4 13.27 -26.93 31.43
C LYS A 4 14.69 -26.33 31.43
N LYS A 5 15.57 -26.82 30.55
CA LYS A 5 16.82 -26.13 30.18
C LYS A 5 16.65 -25.56 28.77
N ILE A 6 16.69 -24.23 28.70
CA ILE A 6 16.67 -23.44 27.47
C ILE A 6 18.14 -23.25 27.05
N ALA A 7 18.50 -23.69 25.86
CA ALA A 7 19.82 -23.40 25.29
C ALA A 7 19.72 -22.14 24.41
N LEU A 8 20.43 -21.09 24.80
CA LEU A 8 20.57 -19.83 24.07
C LEU A 8 21.79 -19.96 23.14
N LEU A 9 21.59 -20.00 21.83
CA LEU A 9 22.68 -20.07 20.86
C LEU A 9 22.94 -18.67 20.28
N THR A 10 23.82 -17.93 20.92
CA THR A 10 24.39 -16.67 20.41
C THR A 10 25.56 -16.99 19.49
N GLY A 11 25.37 -16.85 18.17
CA GLY A 11 26.46 -16.89 17.20
C GLY A 11 26.70 -15.50 16.61
N LEU A 12 27.64 -14.75 17.19
CA LEU A 12 28.21 -13.54 16.59
C LEU A 12 29.47 -13.96 15.81
N THR A 13 29.50 -13.72 14.50
CA THR A 13 30.74 -13.85 13.70
C THR A 13 30.94 -12.57 12.89
N ILE A 14 31.97 -11.82 13.27
CA ILE A 14 32.61 -10.76 12.49
C ILE A 14 34.10 -11.05 12.57
N PHE A 15 34.79 -11.05 11.43
CA PHE A 15 36.22 -10.72 11.17
C PHE A 15 36.50 -11.26 9.76
N GLY A 16 37.19 -10.60 8.85
CA GLY A 16 37.94 -9.35 8.84
C GLY A 16 38.51 -9.22 7.42
N GLY A 17 38.65 -8.00 6.93
CA GLY A 17 39.21 -7.75 5.60
C GLY A 17 40.70 -8.08 5.52
N THR A 18 41.15 -8.47 4.34
CA THR A 18 42.57 -8.46 3.96
C THR A 18 42.72 -7.77 2.61
N ASN A 19 43.55 -6.72 2.59
CA ASN A 19 44.09 -6.12 1.37
C ASN A 19 45.15 -7.10 0.81
N ILE A 20 45.04 -7.47 -0.46
CA ILE A 20 46.09 -8.22 -1.17
C ILE A 20 46.68 -7.30 -2.25
N PRO A 21 48.01 -7.09 -2.27
CA PRO A 21 48.66 -6.22 -3.23
C PRO A 21 48.68 -6.83 -4.64
N TYR A 22 48.59 -5.96 -5.64
CA TYR A 22 48.77 -6.26 -7.05
C TYR A 22 50.14 -6.88 -7.30
N ASN A 23 50.17 -8.05 -7.95
CA ASN A 23 51.28 -8.50 -8.78
C ASN A 23 50.70 -9.16 -10.04
N ASN A 24 50.98 -8.56 -11.19
CA ASN A 24 50.70 -9.13 -12.50
C ASN A 24 51.66 -10.28 -12.77
N LEU A 25 51.13 -11.48 -13.01
CA LEU A 25 51.83 -12.50 -13.78
C LEU A 25 50.88 -13.06 -14.84
N ILE A 26 51.19 -12.66 -16.07
CA ILE A 26 50.59 -13.11 -17.32
C ILE A 26 51.22 -14.47 -17.64
N ASN A 27 50.43 -15.55 -17.74
CA ASN A 27 50.33 -16.33 -18.97
C ASN A 27 49.42 -17.56 -18.86
N ASN A 28 48.61 -17.70 -19.89
CA ASN A 28 48.06 -18.93 -20.46
C ASN A 28 47.13 -19.77 -19.58
N GLN A 29 45.82 -19.59 -19.75
CA GLN A 29 44.88 -20.72 -19.84
C GLN A 29 43.50 -20.29 -20.34
N SER A 30 43.08 -20.92 -21.44
CA SER A 30 41.71 -21.08 -21.96
C SER A 30 40.84 -19.82 -22.12
N ASN A 31 40.59 -19.44 -23.37
CA ASN A 31 39.49 -18.58 -23.78
C ASN A 31 38.13 -19.29 -23.59
N ASN A 32 37.74 -19.54 -22.35
CA ASN A 32 36.35 -19.73 -22.00
C ASN A 32 35.81 -18.35 -21.63
N VAL A 33 35.33 -17.62 -22.62
CA VAL A 33 34.50 -16.44 -22.39
C VAL A 33 33.21 -16.95 -21.77
N ILE A 34 33.21 -17.13 -20.45
CA ILE A 34 31.99 -17.19 -19.67
C ILE A 34 31.39 -15.79 -19.82
N LYS A 35 30.54 -15.60 -20.83
CA LYS A 35 29.56 -14.53 -20.83
C LYS A 35 28.76 -14.76 -19.56
N ALA A 36 29.12 -14.05 -18.49
CA ALA A 36 28.25 -13.86 -17.37
C ALA A 36 26.97 -13.29 -17.97
N ALA A 37 25.98 -14.14 -18.18
CA ALA A 37 24.66 -13.68 -18.52
C ALA A 37 24.31 -12.74 -17.38
N GLN A 38 24.33 -11.44 -17.66
CA GLN A 38 23.71 -10.43 -16.83
C GLN A 38 22.25 -10.84 -16.79
N ARG A 39 21.90 -11.76 -15.91
CA ARG A 39 20.54 -11.92 -15.43
C ARG A 39 20.26 -10.56 -14.86
N LYS A 40 19.56 -9.73 -15.63
CA LYS A 40 18.94 -8.51 -15.12
C LYS A 40 18.19 -8.99 -13.89
N LYS A 41 18.79 -8.80 -12.72
CA LYS A 41 18.11 -8.95 -11.45
C LYS A 41 17.11 -7.81 -11.53
N SER A 42 15.92 -8.11 -12.05
CA SER A 42 14.77 -7.26 -11.84
C SER A 42 14.62 -7.27 -10.33
N SER A 43 15.27 -6.32 -9.66
CA SER A 43 14.82 -5.91 -8.36
C SER A 43 13.40 -5.46 -8.64
N ARG A 44 12.41 -6.30 -8.31
CA ARG A 44 11.05 -5.82 -8.15
C ARG A 44 11.16 -4.81 -7.01
N THR A 45 11.41 -3.56 -7.36
CA THR A 45 11.23 -2.46 -6.42
C THR A 45 9.76 -2.52 -6.08
N GLU A 46 9.44 -3.02 -4.88
CA GLU A 46 8.06 -3.02 -4.43
C GLU A 46 7.59 -1.57 -4.44
N SER A 47 6.51 -1.31 -5.19
CA SER A 47 5.90 0.02 -5.25
C SER A 47 5.58 0.45 -3.81
N LYS A 48 5.98 1.67 -3.43
CA LYS A 48 5.66 2.28 -2.13
C LYS A 48 4.16 2.15 -1.80
N TYR A 49 3.33 2.22 -2.83
CA TYR A 49 1.89 1.97 -2.77
C TYR A 49 1.54 0.77 -3.65
N PRO A 50 1.40 -0.44 -3.08
CA PRO A 50 0.89 -1.59 -3.83
C PRO A 50 -0.59 -1.40 -4.19
N ASN A 51 -1.03 -1.93 -5.33
CA ASN A 51 -2.45 -1.91 -5.69
C ASN A 51 -3.27 -2.75 -4.68
N ILE A 52 -4.33 -2.16 -4.11
CA ILE A 52 -5.19 -2.81 -3.12
C ILE A 52 -5.79 -4.12 -3.63
N MET A 53 -6.16 -4.19 -4.91
CA MET A 53 -6.75 -5.39 -5.53
C MET A 53 -5.80 -6.60 -5.54
N LYS A 54 -4.49 -6.37 -5.41
CA LYS A 54 -3.49 -7.44 -5.34
C LYS A 54 -3.22 -7.91 -3.91
N LYS A 55 -3.71 -7.18 -2.91
CA LYS A 55 -3.44 -7.44 -1.49
C LYS A 55 -4.69 -7.88 -0.74
N LEU A 56 -5.85 -7.34 -1.11
CA LEU A 56 -7.11 -7.55 -0.41
C LEU A 56 -8.22 -7.82 -1.42
N ASP A 57 -9.17 -8.65 -1.01
CA ASP A 57 -10.46 -8.78 -1.69
C ASP A 57 -11.36 -7.60 -1.31
N ILE A 58 -11.39 -6.62 -2.20
CA ILE A 58 -12.14 -5.38 -2.05
C ILE A 58 -13.66 -5.55 -2.18
N THR A 59 -14.15 -6.75 -2.51
CA THR A 59 -15.59 -7.05 -2.56
C THR A 59 -16.14 -7.49 -1.20
N SER A 60 -15.25 -7.88 -0.27
CA SER A 60 -15.59 -8.38 1.06
C SER A 60 -14.62 -7.80 2.11
N MET A 61 -14.69 -6.49 2.36
CA MET A 61 -13.77 -5.84 3.31
C MET A 61 -14.10 -6.18 4.78
N GLN A 62 -15.31 -6.67 5.05
CA GLN A 62 -15.75 -7.04 6.40
C GLN A 62 -14.95 -8.20 6.98
N GLN A 63 -14.43 -9.10 6.12
CA GLN A 63 -13.69 -10.29 6.54
C GLN A 63 -12.31 -9.98 7.14
N TYR A 64 -11.76 -8.80 6.88
CA TYR A 64 -10.43 -8.42 7.36
C TYR A 64 -10.52 -7.73 8.72
N ASP A 65 -9.65 -8.09 9.65
CA ASP A 65 -9.49 -7.33 10.89
C ASP A 65 -8.89 -5.95 10.63
N SER A 66 -9.17 -5.00 11.53
CA SER A 66 -8.66 -3.63 11.40
C SER A 66 -7.14 -3.58 11.23
N ASN A 67 -6.39 -4.48 11.90
CA ASN A 67 -4.92 -4.56 11.80
C ASN A 67 -4.42 -4.77 10.36
N ILE A 68 -5.16 -5.55 9.56
CA ILE A 68 -4.83 -5.80 8.16
C ILE A 68 -5.14 -4.55 7.30
N LEU A 69 -6.06 -3.71 7.77
CA LEU A 69 -6.46 -2.46 7.11
C LEU A 69 -5.62 -1.25 7.54
N PHE A 70 -4.42 -1.47 8.08
CA PHE A 70 -3.41 -0.42 8.29
C PHE A 70 -2.22 -0.66 7.37
N MET A 71 -2.34 -0.23 6.11
CA MET A 71 -1.31 -0.43 5.10
C MET A 71 -1.33 0.62 4.00
N SER A 72 -0.16 0.88 3.43
CA SER A 72 -0.03 1.72 2.23
C SER A 72 -0.60 1.00 1.02
N ILE A 73 -1.46 1.67 0.26
CA ILE A 73 -2.09 1.11 -0.94
C ILE A 73 -2.31 2.15 -2.03
N THR A 74 -2.60 1.66 -3.24
CA THR A 74 -3.25 2.42 -4.31
C THR A 74 -4.68 1.90 -4.51
N LEU A 75 -5.66 2.78 -4.37
CA LEU A 75 -7.04 2.58 -4.80
C LEU A 75 -7.14 2.98 -6.27
N ASN A 76 -6.97 2.03 -7.19
CA ASN A 76 -6.96 2.32 -8.62
C ASN A 76 -8.38 2.35 -9.19
N ASN A 77 -8.76 3.42 -9.90
CA ASN A 77 -10.03 3.56 -10.61
C ASN A 77 -11.29 3.42 -9.73
N PHE A 78 -11.27 3.95 -8.51
CA PHE A 78 -12.42 3.95 -7.61
C PHE A 78 -13.42 5.03 -8.01
N TYR A 79 -14.71 4.71 -7.92
CA TYR A 79 -15.79 5.64 -8.23
C TYR A 79 -16.08 6.57 -7.06
N ILE A 80 -16.31 7.84 -7.37
CA ILE A 80 -16.88 8.81 -6.43
C ILE A 80 -18.38 8.58 -6.33
N LYS A 81 -18.82 7.95 -5.23
CA LYS A 81 -20.23 7.65 -4.97
C LYS A 81 -20.97 8.87 -4.42
N ASP A 82 -20.31 9.64 -3.56
CA ASP A 82 -20.79 10.90 -3.03
C ASP A 82 -19.62 11.78 -2.59
N PHE A 83 -19.85 13.08 -2.45
CA PHE A 83 -18.85 14.00 -1.92
C PHE A 83 -19.51 15.25 -1.33
N HIS A 84 -18.81 15.88 -0.39
CA HIS A 84 -19.20 17.16 0.18
C HIS A 84 -17.97 17.99 0.50
N THR A 85 -17.97 19.25 0.07
CA THR A 85 -16.91 20.22 0.39
C THR A 85 -17.40 21.12 1.50
N ASP A 86 -16.67 21.15 2.61
CA ASP A 86 -16.97 22.03 3.73
C ASP A 86 -16.51 23.47 3.46
N ASN A 87 -16.86 24.37 4.37
CA ASN A 87 -16.52 25.80 4.26
C ASN A 87 -15.01 26.08 4.35
N SER A 88 -14.20 25.11 4.82
CA SER A 88 -12.74 25.22 4.84
C SER A 88 -12.08 24.82 3.52
N GLY A 89 -12.89 24.37 2.55
CA GLY A 89 -12.42 23.86 1.25
C GLY A 89 -11.96 22.41 1.31
N LYS A 90 -12.17 21.71 2.43
CA LYS A 90 -11.87 20.28 2.57
C LYS A 90 -13.05 19.48 2.05
N THR A 91 -12.77 18.54 1.14
CA THR A 91 -13.78 17.70 0.50
C THR A 91 -13.75 16.30 1.08
N ASN A 92 -14.85 15.90 1.71
CA ASN A 92 -15.11 14.53 2.08
C ASN A 92 -15.52 13.74 0.84
N LEU A 93 -14.92 12.59 0.63
CA LEU A 93 -15.19 11.69 -0.49
C LEU A 93 -15.70 10.35 0.02
N LEU A 94 -16.77 9.87 -0.60
CA LEU A 94 -17.25 8.51 -0.47
C LEU A 94 -16.93 7.75 -1.76
N LEU A 95 -16.11 6.72 -1.64
CA LEU A 95 -15.55 5.97 -2.76
C LEU A 95 -16.01 4.53 -2.72
N VAL A 96 -16.17 3.94 -3.91
CA VAL A 96 -16.49 2.52 -4.07
C VAL A 96 -15.66 1.92 -5.20
N PRO A 97 -15.24 0.65 -5.10
CA PRO A 97 -14.42 0.03 -6.15
C PRO A 97 -15.20 -0.25 -7.43
N LEU A 98 -16.51 -0.45 -7.32
CA LEU A 98 -17.45 -0.65 -8.43
C LEU A 98 -18.69 0.20 -8.16
N SER A 99 -19.35 0.70 -9.21
CA SER A 99 -20.54 1.55 -9.09
C SER A 99 -21.68 0.89 -8.29
N THR A 100 -21.77 -0.44 -8.32
CA THR A 100 -22.78 -1.27 -7.63
C THR A 100 -22.30 -1.82 -6.28
N SER A 101 -21.06 -1.55 -5.88
CA SER A 101 -20.50 -2.12 -4.64
C SER A 101 -21.08 -1.45 -3.40
N ASP A 102 -21.27 -2.26 -2.36
CA ASP A 102 -21.58 -1.85 -0.99
C ASP A 102 -20.33 -1.80 -0.09
N GLN A 103 -19.13 -1.82 -0.69
CA GLN A 103 -17.86 -1.64 0.00
C GLN A 103 -17.41 -0.18 -0.11
N TYR A 104 -17.52 0.53 0.99
CA TYR A 104 -17.30 1.97 1.05
C TYR A 104 -15.91 2.31 1.58
N PHE A 105 -15.30 3.33 0.99
CA PHE A 105 -14.05 3.92 1.42
C PHE A 105 -14.27 5.41 1.63
N VAL A 106 -13.78 5.96 2.74
CA VAL A 106 -13.98 7.37 3.08
C VAL A 106 -12.65 8.08 3.26
N THR A 107 -12.59 9.30 2.77
CA THR A 107 -11.44 10.18 2.96
C THR A 107 -11.85 11.63 2.95
N SER A 108 -10.96 12.51 3.40
CA SER A 108 -11.18 13.95 3.41
C SER A 108 -9.93 14.66 2.94
N VAL A 109 -10.01 15.34 1.80
CA VAL A 109 -8.87 15.93 1.09
C VAL A 109 -9.20 17.32 0.57
N LYS A 110 -8.18 18.19 0.43
CA LYS A 110 -8.34 19.42 -0.34
C LYS A 110 -8.14 19.09 -1.81
N LEU A 111 -9.12 19.41 -2.63
CA LEU A 111 -9.07 19.16 -4.07
C LEU A 111 -8.61 20.42 -4.79
N ASP A 112 -7.77 20.23 -5.79
CA ASP A 112 -7.31 21.24 -6.74
C ASP A 112 -8.15 21.26 -8.03
N HIS A 113 -8.98 20.23 -8.24
CA HIS A 113 -9.84 20.08 -9.41
C HIS A 113 -11.30 19.81 -9.01
N LYS A 114 -12.23 20.19 -9.90
CA LYS A 114 -13.65 19.91 -9.72
C LYS A 114 -13.95 18.44 -10.02
N ILE A 115 -14.55 17.75 -9.06
CA ILE A 115 -14.97 16.36 -9.19
C ILE A 115 -16.47 16.23 -9.48
N LYS A 116 -16.88 15.06 -10.01
CA LYS A 116 -18.28 14.71 -10.26
C LYS A 116 -18.60 13.34 -9.68
N LYS A 117 -19.88 13.11 -9.35
CA LYS A 117 -20.38 11.77 -8.98
C LYS A 117 -20.16 10.81 -10.15
N ASN A 118 -19.87 9.56 -9.83
CA ASN A 118 -19.52 8.47 -10.74
C ASN A 118 -18.24 8.69 -11.58
N GLN A 119 -17.48 9.75 -11.34
CA GLN A 119 -16.11 9.86 -11.86
C GLN A 119 -15.24 8.80 -11.18
N ARG A 120 -14.28 8.24 -11.94
CA ARG A 120 -13.24 7.36 -11.41
C ARG A 120 -12.02 8.18 -11.05
N ILE A 121 -11.41 7.88 -9.92
CA ILE A 121 -10.17 8.49 -9.46
C ILE A 121 -9.21 7.41 -8.97
N THR A 122 -7.93 7.75 -8.92
CA THR A 122 -6.91 6.91 -8.31
C THR A 122 -6.32 7.61 -7.09
N ILE A 123 -6.31 6.92 -5.95
CA ILE A 123 -5.77 7.43 -4.70
C ILE A 123 -4.57 6.60 -4.28
N GLN A 124 -3.49 7.25 -3.87
CA GLN A 124 -2.38 6.64 -3.16
C GLN A 124 -2.35 7.16 -1.73
N GLY A 125 -2.17 6.26 -0.78
CA GLY A 125 -2.17 6.62 0.62
C GLY A 125 -2.17 5.41 1.54
N PHE A 126 -2.74 5.57 2.73
CA PHE A 126 -2.72 4.60 3.80
C PHE A 126 -4.13 4.25 4.26
N LEU A 127 -4.50 2.97 4.25
CA LEU A 127 -5.72 2.50 4.90
C LEU A 127 -5.59 2.72 6.41
N ASN A 128 -6.64 3.23 7.03
CA ASN A 128 -6.66 3.59 8.45
C ASN A 128 -7.81 2.88 9.17
N GLY A 129 -7.94 1.58 8.93
CA GLY A 129 -8.89 0.72 9.63
C GLY A 129 -10.36 0.91 9.20
N LYS A 130 -11.21 0.11 9.85
CA LYS A 130 -12.67 0.20 9.69
C LYS A 130 -13.21 1.44 10.40
N THR A 131 -14.24 2.02 9.81
CA THR A 131 -14.99 3.13 10.37
C THR A 131 -16.47 3.02 9.98
N LYS A 132 -17.27 3.96 10.47
CA LYS A 132 -18.66 4.14 10.04
C LYS A 132 -18.81 5.50 9.39
N ILE A 133 -19.68 5.56 8.39
CA ILE A 133 -20.09 6.82 7.80
C ILE A 133 -20.96 7.56 8.82
N SER A 134 -20.58 8.80 9.11
CA SER A 134 -21.18 9.66 10.11
C SER A 134 -21.77 10.92 9.46
N LYS A 135 -22.70 11.58 10.16
CA LYS A 135 -23.26 12.86 9.71
C LYS A 135 -22.21 13.95 9.50
N LYS A 136 -21.05 13.88 10.17
CA LYS A 136 -19.97 14.87 10.04
C LYS A 136 -19.40 14.95 8.63
N GLN A 137 -19.45 13.86 7.87
CA GLN A 137 -18.96 13.86 6.48
C GLN A 137 -19.97 14.49 5.51
N ASN A 138 -21.22 14.68 5.95
CA ASN A 138 -22.30 15.35 5.22
C ASN A 138 -22.59 14.75 3.83
N PHE A 139 -22.51 13.41 3.74
CA PHE A 139 -23.00 12.65 2.58
C PHE A 139 -24.52 12.49 2.64
N ASN A 140 -25.11 11.96 1.56
CA ASN A 140 -26.53 11.57 1.58
C ASN A 140 -26.85 10.60 2.73
N ASP A 141 -27.95 10.86 3.44
CA ASP A 141 -28.37 10.10 4.63
C ASP A 141 -28.51 8.59 4.40
N LYS A 142 -28.76 8.14 3.17
CA LYS A 142 -28.83 6.70 2.85
C LYS A 142 -27.53 5.94 3.11
N TYR A 143 -26.41 6.64 3.27
CA TYR A 143 -25.11 6.06 3.58
C TYR A 143 -24.77 6.09 5.06
N LEU A 144 -25.57 6.76 5.89
CA LEU A 144 -25.30 6.91 7.32
C LEU A 144 -25.20 5.53 8.00
N ASP A 145 -24.28 5.42 8.95
CA ASP A 145 -23.99 4.21 9.74
C ASP A 145 -23.51 2.98 8.96
N LYS A 146 -23.39 3.07 7.62
CA LYS A 146 -22.76 2.03 6.82
C LYS A 146 -21.29 1.88 7.18
N SER A 147 -20.82 0.64 7.18
CA SER A 147 -19.40 0.33 7.40
C SER A 147 -18.57 0.82 6.21
N ALA A 148 -17.44 1.44 6.52
CA ALA A 148 -16.49 1.92 5.53
C ALA A 148 -15.05 1.66 6.00
N VAL A 149 -14.09 1.82 5.10
CA VAL A 149 -12.67 1.86 5.41
C VAL A 149 -12.16 3.29 5.29
N SER A 150 -11.49 3.78 6.33
CA SER A 150 -10.90 5.12 6.31
C SER A 150 -9.60 5.12 5.51
N VAL A 151 -9.34 6.18 4.77
CA VAL A 151 -8.13 6.29 3.93
C VAL A 151 -7.50 7.66 4.14
N LEU A 152 -6.24 7.66 4.57
CA LEU A 152 -5.38 8.84 4.58
C LEU A 152 -4.74 8.98 3.21
N VAL A 153 -4.86 10.16 2.59
CA VAL A 153 -4.46 10.37 1.19
C VAL A 153 -3.16 11.14 1.14
N ASP A 154 -2.21 10.60 0.38
CA ASP A 154 -0.96 11.29 0.06
C ASP A 154 -1.07 11.93 -1.32
N HIS A 155 -1.62 11.20 -2.31
CA HIS A 155 -1.77 11.67 -3.69
C HIS A 155 -3.11 11.23 -4.29
N ILE A 156 -3.66 12.09 -5.15
CA ILE A 156 -4.88 11.83 -5.92
C ILE A 156 -4.61 12.11 -7.40
N ASN A 157 -5.12 11.22 -8.26
CA ASN A 157 -5.13 11.37 -9.72
C ASN A 157 -6.58 11.25 -10.22
N TYR A 158 -6.95 12.10 -11.17
CA TYR A 158 -8.33 12.29 -11.63
C TYR A 158 -8.66 11.65 -12.97
#